data_AF-A0A7S0CMM4-F1
#
_entry.id   AF-A0A7S0CMM4-F1
#
_cell.length_a   1.000
_cell.length_b   1.000
_cell.length_c   1.000
_cell.angle_alpha   90.00
_cell.angle_beta   90.00
_cell.angle_gamma   90.00
#
_symmetry.space_group_name_H-M   'P 1'
#
loop_
_entity.id
_entity.type
_entity.pdbx_description
1 polymer ?
#
loop_
_entity_poly.entity_id
_entity_poly.type
_entity_poly.pdbx_seq_one_letter_code
_entity_poly.pdbx_strand_id
1 'polypeptide(L)'
;TVGNFSPQLFDKVADVILPRLHEFNSQAIANMVWAYAVFNFPSNVDFGLHSDLIRLIVSSIESFDDKGLRQLHQWNLWGKERTGKSVLPLDVAEHCLRVFNSKEGTHSRLENNVARVLHNMEVCFEVEVQLNSGYSIDFLVSIDQ
;
A
#
# COMPACT_ATOMS: atom_id res chain seq x y z
N THR A 1 -1.38 4.94 16.28
CA THR A 1 -0.40 6.05 16.24
C THR A 1 -1.06 7.30 16.79
N VAL A 2 -0.39 8.06 17.65
CA VAL A 2 -0.95 9.28 18.27
C VAL A 2 -0.89 10.41 17.25
N GLY A 3 -2.03 10.99 16.90
CA GLY A 3 -2.21 11.96 15.80
C GLY A 3 -1.74 13.37 16.10
N ASN A 4 -0.50 13.55 16.57
CA ASN A 4 0.10 14.87 16.70
C ASN A 4 0.96 15.17 15.45
N PHE A 5 0.40 15.98 14.56
CA PHE A 5 0.94 16.22 13.21
C PHE A 5 1.65 17.57 13.13
N SER A 6 2.94 17.58 12.78
CA SER A 6 3.67 18.79 12.40
C SER A 6 4.32 18.59 11.02
N PRO A 7 3.76 19.18 9.95
CA PRO A 7 4.33 19.11 8.59
C PRO A 7 5.82 19.52 8.55
N GLN A 8 6.18 20.55 9.32
CA GLN A 8 7.55 21.09 9.40
C GLN A 8 8.55 20.08 9.99
N LEU A 9 8.11 19.18 10.87
CA LEU A 9 8.95 18.11 11.39
C LEU A 9 9.30 17.10 10.29
N PHE A 10 8.33 16.75 9.44
CA PHE A 10 8.56 15.81 8.35
C PHE A 10 9.47 16.38 7.27
N ASP A 11 9.38 17.67 6.98
CA ASP A 11 10.29 18.34 6.06
C ASP A 11 11.75 18.29 6.59
N LYS A 12 11.93 18.55 7.89
CA LYS A 12 13.26 18.44 8.52
C LYS A 12 13.78 17.01 8.61
N VAL A 13 12.90 16.05 8.81
CA VAL A 13 13.25 14.63 8.81
C VAL A 13 13.68 14.20 7.41
N ALA A 14 12.98 14.65 6.37
CA ALA A 14 13.35 14.39 4.98
C ALA A 14 14.76 14.91 4.65
N ASP A 15 15.09 16.16 5.03
CA ASP A 15 16.41 16.77 4.83
C ASP A 15 17.55 15.95 5.46
N VAL A 16 17.30 15.32 6.61
CA VAL A 16 18.30 14.53 7.34
C VAL A 16 18.42 13.10 6.81
N ILE A 17 17.33 12.53 6.30
CA ILE A 17 17.30 11.15 5.83
C ILE A 17 17.92 11.02 4.44
N LEU A 18 17.67 11.95 3.50
CA LEU A 18 18.15 11.82 2.11
C LEU A 18 19.66 11.50 2.01
N PRO A 19 20.57 12.21 2.70
CA PRO A 19 22.01 11.92 2.63
C PRO A 19 22.39 10.57 3.25
N ARG A 20 21.53 10.03 4.12
CA ARG A 20 21.77 8.84 4.94
C ARG A 20 20.96 7.63 4.50
N LEU A 21 20.25 7.69 3.36
CA LEU A 21 19.40 6.61 2.87
C LEU A 21 20.12 5.25 2.79
N HIS A 22 21.41 5.28 2.46
CA HIS A 22 22.26 4.08 2.37
C HIS A 22 22.49 3.37 3.73
N GLU A 23 22.20 4.03 4.86
CA GLU A 23 22.30 3.44 6.20
C GLU A 23 21.05 2.61 6.57
N PHE A 24 19.97 2.73 5.80
CA PHE A 24 18.70 2.07 6.10
C PHE A 24 18.61 0.71 5.41
N ASN A 25 18.11 -0.29 6.14
CA ASN A 25 17.77 -1.59 5.56
C ASN A 25 16.39 -1.54 4.88
N SER A 26 16.07 -2.60 4.15
CA SER A 26 14.85 -2.71 3.32
C SER A 26 13.56 -2.59 4.15
N GLN A 27 13.55 -3.16 5.35
CA GLN A 27 12.41 -3.03 6.27
C GLN A 27 12.20 -1.58 6.73
N ALA A 28 13.28 -0.87 7.05
CA ALA A 28 13.20 0.53 7.46
C ALA A 28 12.75 1.42 6.29
N ILE A 29 13.23 1.16 5.07
CA ILE A 29 12.80 1.84 3.85
C ILE A 29 11.30 1.60 3.60
N ALA A 30 10.84 0.34 3.64
CA ALA A 30 9.43 -0.01 3.42
C ALA A 30 8.49 0.66 4.44
N ASN A 31 8.84 0.61 5.73
CA ASN A 31 8.06 1.25 6.78
C ASN A 31 8.00 2.77 6.59
N MET A 32 9.11 3.40 6.17
CA MET A 32 9.17 4.83 5.94
C MET A 32 8.24 5.26 4.81
N VAL A 33 8.35 4.65 3.62
CA VAL A 33 7.50 5.02 2.46
C VAL A 33 6.03 4.69 2.69
N TRP A 34 5.75 3.59 3.40
CA TRP A 34 4.39 3.25 3.80
C TRP A 34 3.79 4.25 4.78
N ALA A 35 4.57 4.78 5.73
CA ALA A 35 4.10 5.84 6.61
C ALA A 35 3.67 7.08 5.81
N TYR A 36 4.42 7.46 4.78
CA TYR A 36 4.02 8.55 3.88
C TYR A 36 2.66 8.31 3.22
N ALA A 37 2.43 7.08 2.75
CA ALA A 37 1.16 6.69 2.15
C ALA A 37 0.00 6.73 3.17
N VAL A 38 0.17 6.12 4.35
CA VAL A 38 -0.87 6.00 5.38
C VAL A 38 -1.27 7.37 5.95
N PHE A 39 -0.31 8.25 6.20
CA PHE A 39 -0.60 9.58 6.73
C PHE A 39 -1.04 10.57 5.66
N ASN A 40 -1.00 10.17 4.37
CA ASN A 40 -1.33 11.01 3.23
C ASN A 40 -0.70 12.41 3.30
N PHE A 41 0.59 12.48 3.64
CA PHE A 41 1.24 13.76 3.93
C PHE A 41 1.15 14.70 2.71
N PRO A 42 0.50 15.88 2.84
CA PRO A 42 0.22 16.74 1.71
C PRO A 42 1.41 17.62 1.29
N SER A 43 2.41 17.83 2.16
CA SER A 43 3.39 18.91 2.02
C SER A 43 4.76 18.53 1.43
N ASN A 44 5.10 17.24 1.28
CA ASN A 44 6.41 16.84 0.75
C ASN A 44 6.38 15.65 -0.23
N VAL A 45 5.49 15.71 -1.22
CA VAL A 45 5.48 14.76 -2.34
C VAL A 45 6.88 14.53 -2.91
N ASP A 46 7.74 15.55 -2.89
CA ASP A 46 9.14 15.49 -3.34
C ASP A 46 10.04 14.51 -2.57
N PHE A 47 9.90 14.37 -1.24
CA PHE A 47 10.67 13.37 -0.49
C PHE A 47 10.04 11.99 -0.63
N GLY A 48 8.72 11.92 -0.45
CA GLY A 48 7.97 10.68 -0.53
C GLY A 48 8.08 10.01 -1.91
N LEU A 49 8.39 10.76 -2.96
CA LEU A 49 8.62 10.29 -4.34
C LEU A 49 10.03 10.59 -4.84
N HIS A 50 11.01 10.77 -3.94
CA HIS A 50 12.36 11.17 -4.32
C HIS A 50 13.04 10.12 -5.21
N SER A 51 13.72 10.56 -6.27
CA SER A 51 14.33 9.66 -7.27
C SER A 51 15.42 8.76 -6.68
N ASP A 52 16.21 9.27 -5.72
CA ASP A 52 17.24 8.44 -5.04
C ASP A 52 16.61 7.33 -4.18
N LEU A 53 15.44 7.59 -3.59
CA LEU A 53 14.70 6.59 -2.81
C LEU A 53 14.14 5.52 -3.74
N ILE A 54 13.56 5.92 -4.88
CA ILE A 54 13.09 4.97 -5.91
C ILE A 54 14.26 4.13 -6.42
N ARG A 55 15.41 4.74 -6.75
CA ARG A 55 16.60 4.02 -7.23
C ARG A 55 17.11 3.02 -6.19
N LEU A 56 17.14 3.41 -4.91
CA LEU A 56 17.55 2.53 -3.82
C LEU A 56 16.61 1.33 -3.71
N ILE A 57 15.30 1.55 -3.70
CA ILE A 57 14.28 0.49 -3.64
C ILE A 57 14.45 -0.48 -4.82
N VAL A 58 14.54 0.04 -6.04
CA VAL A 58 14.71 -0.78 -7.25
C VAL A 58 16.00 -1.62 -7.16
N SER A 59 17.12 -1.02 -6.72
CA SER A 59 18.40 -1.72 -6.60
C SER A 59 18.44 -2.78 -5.49
N SER A 60 17.50 -2.76 -4.56
CA SER A 60 17.45 -3.63 -3.38
C SER A 60 16.18 -4.46 -3.30
N ILE A 61 15.38 -4.53 -4.37
CA ILE A 61 14.03 -5.13 -4.35
C ILE A 61 14.01 -6.58 -3.83
N GLU A 62 15.04 -7.37 -4.15
CA GLU A 62 15.19 -8.77 -3.73
C GLU A 62 15.44 -8.95 -2.22
N SER A 63 15.74 -7.87 -1.50
CA SER A 63 15.99 -7.90 -0.05
C SER A 63 14.75 -7.58 0.79
N PHE A 64 13.61 -7.23 0.15
CA PHE A 64 12.35 -6.97 0.84
C PHE A 64 11.62 -8.28 1.11
N ASP A 65 11.02 -8.39 2.30
CA ASP A 65 10.10 -9.46 2.65
C ASP A 65 8.68 -9.19 2.10
N ASP A 66 7.79 -10.18 2.18
CA ASP A 66 6.42 -10.06 1.67
C ASP A 66 5.67 -8.86 2.26
N LYS A 67 5.89 -8.58 3.55
CA LYS A 67 5.32 -7.39 4.21
C LYS A 67 5.84 -6.11 3.59
N GLY A 68 7.14 -6.01 3.36
CA GLY A 68 7.80 -4.88 2.72
C GLY A 68 7.29 -4.68 1.28
N LEU A 69 7.19 -5.74 0.49
CA LEU A 69 6.66 -5.68 -0.88
C LEU A 69 5.19 -5.23 -0.91
N ARG A 70 4.37 -5.68 0.04
CA ARG A 70 2.99 -5.19 0.25
C ARG A 70 2.94 -3.71 0.59
N GLN A 71 3.82 -3.25 1.48
CA GLN A 71 3.96 -1.85 1.85
C GLN A 71 4.39 -0.98 0.64
N LEU A 72 5.33 -1.47 -0.18
CA LEU A 72 5.75 -0.80 -1.42
C LEU A 72 4.60 -0.70 -2.44
N HIS A 73 3.77 -1.74 -2.58
CA HIS A 73 2.57 -1.69 -3.44
C HIS A 73 1.62 -0.56 -3.02
N GLN A 74 1.32 -0.48 -1.72
CA GLN A 74 0.45 0.56 -1.17
C GLN A 74 1.02 1.97 -1.37
N TRP A 75 2.33 2.15 -1.18
CA TRP A 75 3.00 3.42 -1.47
C TRP A 75 2.96 3.78 -2.97
N ASN A 76 3.15 2.80 -3.85
CA ASN A 76 3.06 3.01 -5.30
C ASN A 76 1.65 3.47 -5.73
N LEU A 77 0.59 2.90 -5.14
CA LEU A 77 -0.79 3.34 -5.38
C LEU A 77 -1.02 4.76 -4.91
N TRP A 78 -0.61 5.07 -3.67
CA TRP A 78 -0.71 6.43 -3.12
C TRP A 78 -0.02 7.46 -4.02
N GLY A 79 1.21 7.18 -4.48
CA GLY A 79 1.91 8.09 -5.39
C GLY A 79 1.26 8.19 -6.78
N LYS A 80 0.69 7.10 -7.29
CA LYS A 80 -0.08 7.09 -8.54
C LYS A 80 -1.34 7.93 -8.46
N GLU A 81 -2.07 7.88 -7.36
CA GLU A 81 -3.26 8.72 -7.13
C GLU A 81 -2.91 10.21 -7.12
N ARG A 82 -1.72 10.57 -6.60
CA ARG A 82 -1.28 11.97 -6.51
C ARG A 82 -0.69 12.52 -7.79
N THR A 83 -0.01 11.69 -8.58
CA THR A 83 0.76 12.13 -9.76
C THR A 83 0.14 11.70 -11.08
N GLY A 84 -0.86 10.82 -11.05
CA GLY A 84 -1.42 10.16 -12.22
C GLY A 84 -0.50 9.08 -12.83
N LYS A 85 0.68 8.81 -12.26
CA LYS A 85 1.69 7.89 -12.79
C LYS A 85 2.24 6.96 -11.72
N SER A 86 2.57 5.73 -12.11
CA SER A 86 3.26 4.79 -11.21
C SER A 86 4.57 5.40 -10.70
N VAL A 87 4.85 5.23 -9.42
CA VAL A 87 6.10 5.65 -8.77
C VAL A 87 7.21 4.64 -9.09
N LEU A 88 6.86 3.36 -8.99
CA LEU A 88 7.76 2.26 -9.27
C LEU A 88 7.75 1.93 -10.77
N PRO A 89 8.88 1.47 -11.33
CA PRO A 89 8.94 0.82 -12.63
C PRO A 89 7.96 -0.36 -12.74
N LEU A 90 7.55 -0.69 -13.96
CA LEU A 90 6.48 -1.65 -14.22
C LEU A 90 6.76 -3.04 -13.61
N ASP A 91 7.96 -3.56 -13.83
CA ASP A 91 8.40 -4.87 -13.34
C ASP A 91 8.38 -4.97 -11.81
N VAL A 92 8.86 -3.93 -11.13
CA VAL A 92 8.85 -3.83 -9.66
C VAL A 92 7.42 -3.67 -9.14
N ALA A 93 6.61 -2.83 -9.78
CA ALA A 93 5.22 -2.63 -9.41
C ALA A 93 4.40 -3.92 -9.56
N GLU A 94 4.59 -4.67 -10.64
CA GLU A 94 3.94 -5.96 -10.88
C GLU A 94 4.40 -7.02 -9.85
N HIS A 95 5.68 -7.02 -9.48
CA HIS A 95 6.18 -7.90 -8.42
C HIS A 95 5.47 -7.60 -7.08
N CYS A 96 5.43 -6.33 -6.67
CA CYS A 96 4.75 -5.92 -5.45
C CYS A 96 3.25 -6.26 -5.47
N LEU A 97 2.58 -6.07 -6.61
CA LEU A 97 1.17 -6.44 -6.80
C LEU A 97 0.95 -7.95 -6.65
N ARG A 98 1.81 -8.79 -7.24
CA ARG A 98 1.69 -10.26 -7.10
C ARG A 98 1.78 -10.71 -5.65
N VAL A 99 2.71 -10.14 -4.88
CA VAL A 99 2.88 -10.44 -3.45
C VAL A 99 1.75 -9.83 -2.60
N PHE A 100 1.18 -8.71 -3.02
CA PHE A 100 -0.02 -8.16 -2.40
C PHE A 100 -1.25 -9.06 -2.58
N ASN A 101 -1.35 -9.72 -3.72
CA ASN A 101 -2.47 -10.61 -4.04
C ASN A 101 -2.27 -12.05 -3.55
N SER A 102 -1.11 -12.38 -2.97
CA SER A 102 -0.87 -13.73 -2.46
C SER A 102 -1.80 -14.01 -1.28
N LYS A 103 -2.56 -15.10 -1.36
CA LYS A 103 -3.56 -15.44 -0.35
C LYS A 103 -2.90 -15.74 0.99
N GLU A 104 -3.27 -14.99 2.01
CA GLU A 104 -3.04 -15.34 3.41
C GLU A 104 -4.34 -15.14 4.18
N GLY A 105 -4.92 -16.24 4.68
CA GLY A 105 -5.98 -16.16 5.67
C GLY A 105 -7.14 -17.12 5.47
N THR A 106 -7.77 -17.45 6.60
CA THR A 106 -9.11 -18.01 6.72
C THR A 106 -10.08 -16.87 7.00
N HIS A 107 -11.32 -16.97 6.50
CA HIS A 107 -12.34 -15.93 6.65
C HIS A 107 -12.45 -15.41 8.09
N SER A 108 -12.55 -14.09 8.23
CA SER A 108 -12.69 -13.46 9.54
C SER A 108 -14.07 -13.73 10.14
N ARG A 109 -14.19 -13.65 11.47
CA ARG A 109 -15.50 -13.70 12.14
C ARG A 109 -16.43 -12.56 11.68
N LEU A 110 -15.86 -11.42 11.28
CA LEU A 110 -16.63 -10.28 10.80
C LEU A 110 -17.23 -10.56 9.41
N GLU A 111 -16.44 -11.08 8.47
CA GLU A 111 -16.94 -11.51 7.16
C GLU A 111 -18.11 -12.49 7.30
N ASN A 112 -17.96 -13.52 8.14
CA ASN A 112 -19.04 -14.49 8.39
C ASN A 112 -20.32 -13.83 8.93
N ASN A 113 -20.19 -12.81 9.78
CA ASN A 113 -21.34 -12.06 10.29
C ASN A 113 -21.99 -11.20 9.20
N VAL A 114 -21.19 -10.54 8.35
CA VAL A 114 -21.68 -9.74 7.21
C VAL A 114 -22.42 -10.64 6.22
N ALA A 115 -21.85 -11.78 5.85
CA ALA A 115 -22.49 -12.77 4.97
C ALA A 115 -23.88 -13.18 5.48
N ARG A 116 -23.99 -13.44 6.78
CA ARG A 116 -25.27 -13.80 7.41
C ARG A 116 -26.29 -12.68 7.34
N VAL A 117 -25.88 -11.42 7.53
CA VAL A 117 -26.78 -10.27 7.44
C VAL A 117 -27.29 -10.12 6.00
N LEU A 118 -26.40 -10.18 5.01
CA LEU A 118 -26.76 -10.07 3.60
C LEU A 118 -27.72 -11.19 3.18
N HIS A 119 -27.47 -12.42 3.61
CA HIS A 119 -28.37 -13.55 3.39
C HIS A 119 -29.76 -13.31 4.00
N ASN A 120 -29.82 -12.78 5.23
CA ASN A 120 -31.09 -12.47 5.89
C ASN A 120 -31.86 -11.30 5.26
N MET A 121 -31.17 -10.46 4.48
CA MET A 121 -31.79 -9.39 3.70
C MET A 121 -32.25 -9.86 2.31
N GLU A 122 -32.12 -11.16 2.01
CA GLU A 122 -32.46 -11.77 0.71
C GLU A 122 -31.70 -11.13 -0.46
N VAL A 123 -30.51 -10.60 -0.19
CA VAL A 123 -29.64 -9.96 -1.20
C VAL A 123 -28.70 -11.01 -1.80
N CYS A 124 -28.61 -11.04 -3.14
CA CYS A 124 -27.65 -11.88 -3.86
C CYS A 124 -26.23 -11.30 -3.75
N PHE A 125 -25.26 -12.12 -3.32
CA PHE A 125 -23.87 -11.72 -3.24
C PHE A 125 -22.90 -12.87 -3.54
N GLU A 126 -21.70 -12.51 -3.99
CA GLU A 126 -20.54 -13.38 -4.15
C GLU A 126 -19.47 -13.00 -3.12
N VAL A 127 -18.69 -13.98 -2.66
CA VAL A 127 -17.63 -13.77 -1.65
C VAL A 127 -16.24 -13.94 -2.25
N GLU A 128 -15.25 -13.22 -1.73
CA GLU A 128 -13.84 -13.31 -2.13
C GLU A 128 -13.64 -13.17 -3.65
N VAL A 129 -14.35 -12.22 -4.26
CA VAL A 129 -14.33 -12.03 -5.70
C VAL A 129 -13.05 -11.33 -6.10
N GLN A 130 -12.26 -12.00 -6.93
CA GLN A 130 -11.05 -11.44 -7.52
C GLN A 130 -11.41 -10.61 -8.76
N LEU A 131 -11.09 -9.31 -8.74
CA LEU A 131 -11.26 -8.41 -9.87
C LEU A 131 -10.13 -8.55 -10.90
N ASN A 132 -10.41 -8.16 -12.14
CA ASN A 132 -9.41 -8.04 -13.22
C ASN A 132 -8.26 -7.09 -12.89
N SER A 133 -8.47 -6.15 -11.96
CA SER A 133 -7.46 -5.23 -11.45
C SER A 133 -6.44 -5.89 -10.50
N GLY A 134 -6.68 -7.15 -10.10
CA GLY A 134 -5.83 -7.86 -9.14
C GLY A 134 -6.27 -7.69 -7.69
N TYR A 135 -7.34 -6.97 -7.37
CA TYR A 135 -7.83 -6.86 -5.97
C TYR A 135 -8.93 -7.88 -5.69
N SER A 136 -8.97 -8.41 -4.47
CA SER A 136 -10.11 -9.17 -3.97
C SER A 136 -11.11 -8.24 -3.28
N ILE A 137 -12.39 -8.54 -3.45
CA ILE A 137 -13.50 -7.95 -2.71
C ILE A 137 -14.10 -9.03 -1.82
N ASP A 138 -14.26 -8.74 -0.53
CA ASP A 138 -14.86 -9.68 0.43
C ASP A 138 -16.30 -10.04 0.06
N PHE A 139 -17.10 -9.06 -0.39
CA PHE A 139 -18.49 -9.21 -0.81
C PHE A 139 -18.79 -8.38 -2.07
N LEU A 140 -19.13 -9.03 -3.18
CA LEU A 140 -19.71 -8.39 -4.36
C LEU A 140 -21.23 -8.57 -4.32
N VAL A 141 -21.95 -7.48 -4.17
CA VAL A 141 -23.43 -7.47 -4.06
C VAL A 141 -24.05 -7.04 -5.37
N SER A 142 -25.04 -7.81 -5.85
CA SER A 142 -25.86 -7.44 -7.00
C SER A 142 -27.16 -6.82 -6.51
N ILE A 143 -27.41 -5.58 -6.92
CA ILE A 143 -28.68 -4.89 -6.68
C ILE A 143 -29.42 -4.87 -8.00
N ASP A 144 -30.44 -5.72 -8.14
CA ASP A 144 -31.38 -5.62 -9.26
C ASP A 144 -32.16 -4.30 -9.09
N GLN A 145 -31.99 -3.38 -10.04
CA GLN A 145 -32.73 -2.12 -10.10
C GLN A 145 -34.09 -2.30 -10.80
#